data_AF-A0A1Y4AG34-F1
#
_entry.id   AF-A0A1Y4AG34-F1
#
_cell.length_a   1.000
_cell.length_b   1.000
_cell.length_c   1.000
_cell.angle_alpha   90.00
_cell.angle_beta   90.00
_cell.angle_gamma   90.00
#
_symmetry.space_group_name_H-M   'P 1'
#
loop_
_entity.id
_entity.type
_entity.pdbx_description
1 polymer ?
#
loop_
_entity_poly.entity_id
_entity_poly.type
_entity_poly.pdbx_seq_one_letter_code
_entity_poly.pdbx_strand_id
1 'polypeptide(L)'
;MTLTPDFADMLPRVRAGALARELLVRAAKVKAPTGTVPLAVDATAGLGEDSFLLAAAGFEVLLFERDPVIAALLADALERARRASATAEIAARMTLTGSDSTEGLRHLDRTPDVVYLDPMFPERRKSAAVKKKFQLLHHLERPCDDADALMDAALAAHPKKIVVKRPVKGPHLAGVKPSYSLAGKAVRYDVIVPAIPKNR
;
A
#
# COMPACT_ATOMS: atom_id res chain seq x y z
N MET A 1 -16.39 21.41 2.21
CA MET A 1 -16.21 20.23 1.35
C MET A 1 -15.77 19.10 2.26
N THR A 2 -16.52 18.00 2.30
CA THR A 2 -16.25 16.88 3.21
C THR A 2 -15.46 15.82 2.44
N LEU A 3 -14.38 15.31 3.05
CA LEU A 3 -13.65 14.15 2.56
C LEU A 3 -14.16 12.94 3.35
N THR A 4 -14.89 12.05 2.70
CA THR A 4 -15.39 10.81 3.30
C THR A 4 -14.98 9.66 2.39
N PRO A 5 -13.92 8.90 2.74
CA PRO A 5 -13.51 7.73 1.97
C PRO A 5 -14.61 6.66 2.03
N ASP A 6 -14.91 6.00 0.92
CA ASP A 6 -15.90 4.93 0.89
C ASP A 6 -15.44 3.78 -0.02
N PHE A 7 -15.30 2.58 0.56
CA PHE A 7 -14.91 1.40 -0.18
C PHE A 7 -16.00 0.88 -1.12
N ALA A 8 -17.25 1.35 -0.99
CA ALA A 8 -18.30 1.08 -1.97
C ALA A 8 -17.92 1.57 -3.38
N ASP A 9 -17.18 2.69 -3.47
CA ASP A 9 -16.69 3.24 -4.74
C ASP A 9 -15.67 2.32 -5.43
N MET A 10 -15.06 1.41 -4.69
CA MET A 10 -14.06 0.45 -5.18
C MET A 10 -14.68 -0.85 -5.72
N LEU A 11 -15.97 -1.09 -5.49
CA LEU A 11 -16.67 -2.32 -5.91
C LEU A 11 -16.50 -2.68 -7.39
N PRO A 12 -16.55 -1.73 -8.36
CA PRO A 12 -16.33 -2.04 -9.77
C PRO A 12 -14.92 -2.61 -10.06
N ARG A 13 -13.91 -2.19 -9.28
CA ARG A 13 -12.50 -2.58 -9.45
C ARG A 13 -12.19 -3.95 -8.84
N VAL A 14 -12.92 -4.35 -7.79
CA VAL A 14 -12.68 -5.63 -7.08
C VAL A 14 -13.45 -6.82 -7.64
N ARG A 15 -14.26 -6.64 -8.69
CA ARG A 15 -14.85 -7.77 -9.42
C ARG A 15 -13.76 -8.63 -10.03
N ALA A 16 -13.89 -9.97 -9.98
CA ALA A 16 -12.84 -10.93 -10.36
C ALA A 16 -12.09 -10.59 -11.66
N GLY A 17 -12.81 -10.26 -12.74
CA GLY A 17 -12.20 -9.92 -14.03
C GLY A 17 -11.48 -8.56 -14.07
N ALA A 18 -11.96 -7.57 -13.30
CA ALA A 18 -11.32 -6.26 -13.17
C ALA A 18 -10.10 -6.35 -12.24
N LEU A 19 -10.27 -7.03 -11.10
CA LEU A 19 -9.24 -7.23 -10.09
C LEU A 19 -8.01 -7.94 -10.66
N ALA A 20 -8.21 -8.99 -11.46
CA ALA A 20 -7.10 -9.71 -12.10
C ALA A 20 -6.29 -8.83 -13.09
N ARG A 21 -6.86 -7.72 -13.55
CA ARG A 21 -6.21 -6.76 -14.47
C ARG A 21 -5.51 -5.62 -13.72
N GLU A 22 -5.81 -5.41 -12.44
CA GLU A 22 -5.15 -4.39 -11.62
C GLU A 22 -3.63 -4.66 -11.56
N LEU A 23 -2.84 -3.64 -11.90
CA LEU A 23 -1.38 -3.78 -11.98
C LEU A 23 -0.76 -4.08 -10.62
N LEU A 24 -1.31 -3.50 -9.55
CA LEU A 24 -0.90 -3.79 -8.17
C LEU A 24 -1.08 -5.26 -7.84
N VAL A 25 -2.26 -5.82 -8.11
CA VAL A 25 -2.57 -7.25 -7.86
C VAL A 25 -1.60 -8.16 -8.63
N ARG A 26 -1.29 -7.80 -9.88
CA ARG A 26 -0.30 -8.54 -10.69
C ARG A 26 1.12 -8.41 -10.13
N ALA A 27 1.52 -7.25 -9.65
CA ALA A 27 2.83 -7.01 -9.05
C ALA A 27 3.01 -7.80 -7.74
N ALA A 28 2.00 -7.73 -6.87
CA ALA A 28 1.95 -8.35 -5.55
C ALA A 28 1.76 -9.88 -5.59
N LYS A 29 1.38 -10.46 -6.73
CA LYS A 29 1.12 -11.90 -6.85
C LYS A 29 2.30 -12.73 -6.34
N VAL A 30 2.06 -13.53 -5.30
CA VAL A 30 3.02 -14.47 -4.70
C VAL A 30 2.44 -15.89 -4.73
N LYS A 31 3.31 -16.90 -4.73
CA LYS A 31 2.89 -18.29 -4.46
C LYS A 31 2.87 -18.48 -2.94
N ALA A 32 1.67 -18.57 -2.38
CA ALA A 32 1.47 -18.98 -1.00
C ALA A 32 1.31 -20.51 -0.95
N PRO A 33 1.85 -21.20 0.07
CA PRO A 33 1.52 -22.61 0.33
C PRO A 33 0.02 -22.84 0.42
N THR A 34 -0.44 -23.99 -0.04
CA THR A 34 -1.86 -24.38 0.02
C THR A 34 -2.39 -24.26 1.46
N GLY A 35 -3.52 -23.59 1.65
CA GLY A 35 -4.14 -23.39 2.96
C GLY A 35 -3.57 -22.23 3.79
N THR A 36 -2.60 -21.46 3.27
CA THR A 36 -2.09 -20.26 3.95
C THR A 36 -2.62 -18.99 3.30
N VAL A 37 -2.97 -18.00 4.14
CA VAL A 37 -3.33 -16.66 3.68
C VAL A 37 -2.06 -15.81 3.61
N PRO A 38 -1.71 -15.24 2.44
CA PRO A 38 -0.54 -14.41 2.32
C PRO A 38 -0.75 -13.07 3.04
N LEU A 39 0.29 -12.58 3.70
CA LEU A 39 0.28 -11.28 4.37
C LEU A 39 0.85 -10.21 3.43
N ALA A 40 0.09 -9.15 3.20
CA ALA A 40 0.58 -7.91 2.64
C ALA A 40 0.66 -6.85 3.74
N VAL A 41 1.73 -6.06 3.73
CA VAL A 41 1.87 -4.88 4.58
C VAL A 41 1.85 -3.65 3.68
N ASP A 42 0.87 -2.79 3.86
CA ASP A 42 0.84 -1.46 3.25
C ASP A 42 1.49 -0.47 4.21
N ALA A 43 2.70 -0.04 3.88
CA ALA A 43 3.49 0.84 4.74
C ALA A 43 3.09 2.32 4.61
N THR A 44 2.17 2.65 3.70
CA THR A 44 1.78 4.01 3.33
C THR A 44 0.29 4.01 2.97
N ALA A 45 -0.54 3.57 3.90
CA ALA A 45 -1.92 3.17 3.61
C ALA A 45 -2.78 4.29 3.02
N GLY A 46 -2.57 5.55 3.44
CA GLY A 46 -3.38 6.67 2.99
C GLY A 46 -4.86 6.41 3.26
N LEU A 47 -5.68 6.50 2.21
CA LEU A 47 -7.12 6.20 2.29
C LEU A 47 -7.46 4.72 2.06
N GLY A 48 -6.46 3.84 1.93
CA GLY A 48 -6.64 2.39 1.91
C GLY A 48 -7.15 1.79 0.59
N GLU A 49 -7.27 2.55 -0.50
CA GLU A 49 -7.77 2.03 -1.78
C GLU A 49 -6.92 0.87 -2.33
N ASP A 50 -5.60 1.04 -2.35
CA ASP A 50 -4.68 0.01 -2.84
C ASP A 50 -4.62 -1.20 -1.89
N SER A 51 -4.67 -0.95 -0.58
CA SER A 51 -4.87 -1.99 0.44
C SER A 51 -6.16 -2.79 0.22
N PHE A 52 -7.26 -2.14 -0.17
CA PHE A 52 -8.54 -2.81 -0.45
C PHE A 52 -8.44 -3.74 -1.67
N LEU A 53 -7.66 -3.36 -2.70
CA LEU A 53 -7.37 -4.24 -3.84
C LEU A 53 -6.56 -5.47 -3.42
N LEU A 54 -5.56 -5.30 -2.55
CA LEU A 54 -4.78 -6.41 -2.00
C LEU A 54 -5.66 -7.35 -1.18
N ALA A 55 -6.50 -6.80 -0.29
CA ALA A 55 -7.45 -7.58 0.49
C ALA A 55 -8.44 -8.35 -0.40
N ALA A 56 -8.97 -7.70 -1.44
CA ALA A 56 -9.85 -8.33 -2.42
C ALA A 56 -9.15 -9.44 -3.22
N ALA A 57 -7.83 -9.32 -3.44
CA ALA A 57 -7.01 -10.35 -4.06
C ALA A 57 -6.70 -11.55 -3.12
N GLY A 58 -7.21 -11.51 -1.88
CA GLY A 58 -7.12 -12.59 -0.91
C GLY A 58 -6.00 -12.46 0.12
N PHE A 59 -5.31 -11.33 0.16
CA PHE A 59 -4.32 -11.06 1.21
C PHE A 59 -5.00 -10.73 2.53
N GLU A 60 -4.37 -11.12 3.63
CA GLU A 60 -4.48 -10.39 4.89
C GLU A 60 -3.63 -9.13 4.75
N VAL A 61 -4.17 -7.97 5.11
CA VAL A 61 -3.50 -6.68 4.89
C VAL A 61 -3.35 -5.94 6.22
N LEU A 62 -2.10 -5.65 6.57
CA LEU A 62 -1.76 -4.76 7.69
C LEU A 62 -1.45 -3.36 7.13
N LEU A 63 -2.17 -2.36 7.61
CA LEU A 63 -2.12 -0.99 7.12
C LEU A 63 -1.43 -0.09 8.14
N PHE A 64 -0.38 0.59 7.71
CA PHE A 64 0.30 1.63 8.47
C PHE A 64 -0.08 3.00 7.90
N GLU A 65 -0.64 3.84 8.76
CA GLU A 65 -0.88 5.25 8.50
C GLU A 65 -0.50 6.02 9.76
N ARG A 66 0.42 6.96 9.61
CA ARG A 66 1.01 7.71 10.72
C ARG A 66 0.37 9.08 10.90
N ASP A 67 -0.27 9.61 9.87
CA ASP A 67 -1.06 10.81 9.99
C ASP A 67 -2.35 10.48 10.76
N PRO A 68 -2.55 11.05 11.97
CA PRO A 68 -3.67 10.68 12.81
C PRO A 68 -5.03 11.05 12.20
N VAL A 69 -5.08 12.07 11.33
CA VAL A 69 -6.31 12.50 10.65
C VAL A 69 -6.65 11.51 9.55
N ILE A 70 -5.68 11.14 8.71
CA ILE A 70 -5.87 10.14 7.65
C ILE A 70 -6.21 8.78 8.28
N ALA A 71 -5.49 8.37 9.33
CA ALA A 71 -5.77 7.15 10.06
C ALA A 71 -7.20 7.12 10.61
N ALA A 72 -7.69 8.24 11.18
CA ALA A 72 -9.07 8.32 11.66
C ALA A 72 -10.10 8.22 10.52
N LEU A 73 -9.86 8.86 9.37
CA LEU A 73 -10.72 8.76 8.19
C LEU A 73 -10.75 7.33 7.62
N LEU A 74 -9.60 6.67 7.58
CA LEU A 74 -9.47 5.28 7.14
C LEU A 74 -10.16 4.32 8.12
N ALA A 75 -10.02 4.54 9.43
CA ALA A 75 -10.68 3.75 10.46
C ALA A 75 -12.21 3.80 10.33
N ASP A 76 -12.78 5.00 10.16
CA ASP A 76 -14.21 5.21 9.91
C ASP A 76 -14.67 4.50 8.61
N ALA A 77 -13.89 4.62 7.53
CA ALA A 77 -14.19 3.95 6.27
C ALA A 77 -14.18 2.42 6.39
N LEU A 78 -13.21 1.85 7.13
CA LEU A 78 -13.15 0.43 7.42
C LEU A 78 -14.34 -0.04 8.27
N GLU A 79 -14.74 0.74 9.28
CA GLU A 79 -15.90 0.42 10.12
C GLU A 79 -17.19 0.36 9.29
N ARG A 80 -17.42 1.37 8.43
CA ARG A 80 -18.57 1.36 7.51
C ARG A 80 -18.50 0.17 6.53
N ALA A 81 -17.34 -0.10 5.97
CA ALA A 81 -17.17 -1.20 5.02
C ALA A 81 -17.38 -2.58 5.65
N ARG A 82 -17.01 -2.78 6.93
CA ARG A 82 -17.29 -4.01 7.68
C ARG A 82 -18.77 -4.25 7.94
N ARG A 83 -19.59 -3.18 7.97
CA ARG A 83 -21.05 -3.27 8.16
C ARG A 83 -21.83 -3.51 6.87
N ALA A 84 -21.26 -3.13 5.72
CA ALA A 84 -21.91 -3.30 4.41
C ALA A 84 -21.58 -4.68 3.81
N SER A 85 -22.60 -5.48 3.51
CA SER A 85 -22.44 -6.86 3.01
C SER A 85 -21.56 -6.96 1.75
N ALA A 86 -21.61 -5.96 0.87
CA ALA A 86 -20.83 -5.93 -0.36
C ALA A 86 -19.31 -5.78 -0.14
N THR A 87 -18.87 -5.24 1.00
CA THR A 87 -17.47 -4.93 1.31
C THR A 87 -16.95 -5.65 2.56
N ALA A 88 -17.84 -6.23 3.37
CA ALA A 88 -17.51 -6.75 4.69
C ALA A 88 -16.41 -7.82 4.67
N GLU A 89 -16.47 -8.79 3.75
CA GLU A 89 -15.46 -9.86 3.66
C GLU A 89 -14.07 -9.33 3.26
N ILE A 90 -14.02 -8.29 2.42
CA ILE A 90 -12.75 -7.67 2.01
C ILE A 90 -12.19 -6.85 3.18
N ALA A 91 -13.03 -6.00 3.79
CA ALA A 91 -12.63 -5.15 4.90
C ALA A 91 -12.28 -5.92 6.19
N ALA A 92 -12.79 -7.14 6.35
CA ALA A 92 -12.41 -8.04 7.45
C ALA A 92 -10.96 -8.52 7.36
N ARG A 93 -10.34 -8.48 6.18
CA ARG A 93 -8.92 -8.83 5.97
C ARG A 93 -7.97 -7.66 6.23
N MET A 94 -8.49 -6.48 6.53
CA MET A 94 -7.73 -5.24 6.67
C MET A 94 -7.64 -4.81 8.13
N THR A 95 -6.42 -4.65 8.63
CA THR A 95 -6.13 -4.24 10.01
C THR A 95 -5.29 -2.96 9.99
N LEU A 96 -5.82 -1.87 10.53
CA LEU A 96 -5.13 -0.59 10.67
C LEU A 96 -4.38 -0.52 12.01
N THR A 97 -3.10 -0.15 11.98
CA THR A 97 -2.28 0.04 13.19
C THR A 97 -2.25 1.48 13.70
N GLY A 98 -2.46 2.47 12.82
CA GLY A 98 -2.37 3.89 13.17
C GLY A 98 -0.97 4.34 13.63
N SER A 99 0.08 3.67 13.16
CA SER A 99 1.48 3.85 13.61
C SER A 99 2.42 4.10 12.42
N ASP A 100 3.66 4.53 12.72
CA ASP A 100 4.70 4.69 11.70
C ASP A 100 5.18 3.34 11.17
N SER A 101 5.24 3.22 9.84
CA SER A 101 5.60 1.96 9.19
C SER A 101 7.06 1.59 9.33
N THR A 102 7.99 2.54 9.50
CA THR A 102 9.42 2.23 9.60
C THR A 102 9.76 1.51 10.91
N GLU A 103 9.07 1.84 11.99
CA GLU A 103 9.12 1.13 13.26
C GLU A 103 8.29 -0.16 13.18
N GLY A 104 7.04 -0.06 12.71
CA GLY A 104 6.12 -1.19 12.64
C GLY A 104 6.63 -2.37 11.80
N LEU A 105 7.30 -2.11 10.67
CA LEU A 105 7.89 -3.14 9.82
C LEU A 105 9.00 -3.95 10.53
N ARG A 106 9.68 -3.36 11.51
CA ARG A 106 10.75 -4.03 12.27
C ARG A 106 10.21 -4.94 13.38
N HIS A 107 8.96 -4.73 13.78
CA HIS A 107 8.30 -5.42 14.89
C HIS A 107 7.15 -6.33 14.45
N LEU A 108 7.14 -6.77 13.19
CA LEU A 108 6.12 -7.69 12.69
C LEU A 108 6.27 -9.09 13.31
N ASP A 109 5.16 -9.66 13.78
CA ASP A 109 5.11 -11.01 14.35
C ASP A 109 5.39 -12.12 13.33
N ARG A 110 5.10 -11.86 12.04
CA ARG A 110 5.35 -12.77 10.94
C ARG A 110 5.96 -12.04 9.75
N THR A 111 6.82 -12.75 9.02
CA THR A 111 7.38 -12.24 7.77
C THR A 111 6.26 -12.01 6.75
N PRO A 112 6.13 -10.79 6.20
CA PRO A 112 5.14 -10.50 5.17
C PRO A 112 5.51 -11.18 3.84
N ASP A 113 4.52 -11.58 3.07
CA ASP A 113 4.76 -12.04 1.71
C ASP A 113 5.04 -10.85 0.79
N VAL A 114 4.34 -9.74 1.00
CA VAL A 114 4.46 -8.51 0.22
C VAL A 114 4.54 -7.32 1.15
N VAL A 115 5.49 -6.41 0.90
CA VAL A 115 5.45 -5.04 1.43
C VAL A 115 5.11 -4.11 0.28
N TYR A 116 4.09 -3.27 0.46
CA TYR A 116 3.64 -2.29 -0.51
C TYR A 116 3.99 -0.88 -0.03
N LEU A 117 4.59 -0.08 -0.93
CA LEU A 117 5.04 1.28 -0.70
C LEU A 117 4.47 2.21 -1.79
N ASP A 118 3.68 3.20 -1.41
CA ASP A 118 3.26 4.35 -2.24
C ASP A 118 3.49 5.67 -1.50
N PRO A 119 4.75 5.96 -1.10
CA PRO A 119 5.03 7.20 -0.39
C PRO A 119 4.81 8.41 -1.29
N MET A 120 3.94 9.31 -0.84
CA MET A 120 3.82 10.65 -1.40
C MET A 120 5.02 11.49 -0.95
N PHE A 121 6.14 11.39 -1.66
CA PHE A 121 7.23 12.34 -1.46
C PHE A 121 6.91 13.65 -2.18
N PRO A 122 7.09 14.81 -1.53
CA PRO A 122 7.05 16.06 -2.24
C PRO A 122 8.17 16.07 -3.28
N GLU A 123 7.82 16.34 -4.54
CA GLU A 123 8.84 16.78 -5.49
C GLU A 123 9.42 18.09 -4.94
N ARG A 124 10.75 18.19 -4.81
CA ARG A 124 11.44 19.48 -4.59
C ARG A 124 11.29 20.36 -5.85
N ARG A 125 10.07 20.72 -6.24
CA ARG A 125 9.79 21.72 -7.28
C ARG A 125 8.54 22.52 -6.92
N LYS A 126 8.74 23.83 -6.84
CA LYS A 126 7.68 24.83 -6.84
C LYS A 126 6.86 24.68 -8.14
N SER A 127 5.67 24.09 -8.11
CA SER A 127 4.58 24.58 -8.97
C SER A 127 3.20 24.08 -8.57
N ALA A 128 2.28 25.04 -8.61
CA ALA A 128 0.85 24.97 -8.35
C ALA A 128 0.05 24.00 -9.26
N ALA A 129 -1.18 23.73 -8.79
CA ALA A 129 -2.30 23.04 -9.45
C ALA A 129 -2.41 21.52 -9.29
N VAL A 130 -2.27 21.01 -8.06
CA VAL A 130 -2.83 19.68 -7.70
C VAL A 130 -4.31 19.85 -7.35
N LYS A 131 -5.19 18.98 -7.89
CA LYS A 131 -6.65 18.99 -7.65
C LYS A 131 -6.95 19.21 -6.17
N LYS A 132 -7.88 20.11 -5.82
CA LYS A 132 -8.15 20.59 -4.43
C LYS A 132 -8.21 19.50 -3.33
N LYS A 133 -8.58 18.25 -3.64
CA LYS A 133 -8.50 17.10 -2.70
C LYS A 133 -7.07 16.77 -2.27
N PHE A 134 -6.12 16.80 -3.20
CA PHE A 134 -4.69 16.60 -2.92
C PHE A 134 -4.07 17.79 -2.17
N GLN A 135 -4.54 19.02 -2.41
CA GLN A 135 -4.06 20.18 -1.65
C GLN A 135 -4.36 20.08 -0.15
N LEU A 136 -5.50 19.45 0.22
CA LEU A 136 -5.84 19.22 1.62
C LEU A 136 -4.92 18.15 2.25
N LEU A 137 -4.71 17.03 1.54
CA LEU A 137 -3.81 15.96 1.97
C LEU A 137 -2.37 16.45 2.13
N HIS A 138 -1.86 17.23 1.16
CA HIS A 138 -0.53 17.84 1.22
C HIS A 138 -0.34 18.84 2.39
N HIS A 139 -1.41 19.36 2.97
CA HIS A 139 -1.32 20.27 4.12
C HIS A 139 -1.36 19.54 5.48
N LEU A 140 -1.86 18.30 5.49
CA LEU A 140 -1.97 17.44 6.66
C LEU A 140 -0.73 16.55 6.81
N GLU A 141 -0.22 16.01 5.70
CA GLU A 141 0.89 15.08 5.70
C GLU A 141 2.22 15.78 6.01
N ARG A 142 2.87 15.36 7.10
CA ARG A 142 4.32 15.54 7.23
C ARG A 142 4.98 14.61 6.21
N PRO A 143 5.87 15.10 5.33
CA PRO A 143 6.55 14.25 4.36
C PRO A 143 7.22 13.05 5.03
N CYS A 144 7.21 11.88 4.40
CA CYS A 144 8.13 10.82 4.79
C CYS A 144 9.52 11.37 4.46
N ASP A 145 10.23 11.89 5.47
CA ASP A 145 11.46 12.64 5.22
C ASP A 145 12.61 11.74 4.77
N ASP A 146 12.44 10.42 4.85
CA ASP A 146 13.49 9.45 4.58
C ASP A 146 13.02 8.24 3.76
N ALA A 147 13.21 8.35 2.44
CA ALA A 147 12.96 7.27 1.50
C ALA A 147 13.88 6.06 1.75
N ASP A 148 15.10 6.30 2.21
CA ASP A 148 16.09 5.27 2.49
C ASP A 148 15.68 4.48 3.74
N ALA A 149 15.28 5.16 4.83
CA ALA A 149 14.78 4.50 6.03
C ALA A 149 13.53 3.63 5.78
N LEU A 150 12.60 4.09 4.94
CA LEU A 150 11.41 3.31 4.57
C LEU A 150 11.79 2.06 3.76
N MET A 151 12.70 2.20 2.80
CA MET A 151 13.18 1.07 2.01
C MET A 151 13.95 0.06 2.88
N ASP A 152 14.82 0.56 3.77
CA ASP A 152 15.59 -0.27 4.69
C ASP A 152 14.69 -1.04 5.65
N ALA A 153 13.64 -0.40 6.21
CA ALA A 153 12.65 -1.07 7.03
C ALA A 153 11.89 -2.15 6.24
N ALA A 154 11.50 -1.86 4.99
CA ALA A 154 10.83 -2.83 4.13
C ALA A 154 11.73 -4.03 3.80
N LEU A 155 13.02 -3.82 3.58
CA LEU A 155 14.00 -4.89 3.36
C LEU A 155 14.26 -5.70 4.64
N ALA A 156 14.34 -5.04 5.80
CA ALA A 156 14.56 -5.66 7.10
C ALA A 156 13.38 -6.55 7.53
N ALA A 157 12.16 -6.26 7.06
CA ALA A 157 11.00 -7.14 7.25
C ALA A 157 11.12 -8.48 6.49
N HIS A 158 12.14 -8.64 5.62
CA HIS A 158 12.41 -9.84 4.82
C HIS A 158 11.25 -10.36 3.96
N PRO A 159 10.53 -9.49 3.22
CA PRO A 159 9.41 -9.95 2.42
C PRO A 159 9.85 -10.79 1.22
N LYS A 160 8.92 -11.59 0.66
CA LYS A 160 9.16 -12.23 -0.64
C LYS A 160 9.22 -11.20 -1.77
N LYS A 161 8.45 -10.12 -1.65
CA LYS A 161 8.43 -9.00 -2.61
C LYS A 161 8.22 -7.66 -1.91
N ILE A 162 8.90 -6.64 -2.42
CA ILE A 162 8.55 -5.23 -2.16
C ILE A 162 7.98 -4.67 -3.46
N VAL A 163 6.79 -4.08 -3.38
CA VAL A 163 6.10 -3.46 -4.51
C VAL A 163 6.02 -1.97 -4.24
N VAL A 164 6.62 -1.18 -5.13
CA VAL A 164 6.67 0.28 -4.99
C VAL A 164 5.90 0.94 -6.11
N LYS A 165 4.86 1.69 -5.80
CA LYS A 165 4.12 2.49 -6.78
C LYS A 165 4.87 3.78 -7.05
N ARG A 166 5.05 4.10 -8.34
CA ARG A 166 5.78 5.29 -8.81
C ARG A 166 5.08 5.90 -10.03
N PRO A 167 5.24 7.21 -10.28
CA PRO A 167 4.96 7.78 -11.59
C PRO A 167 5.79 7.06 -12.68
N VAL A 168 5.25 6.89 -13.89
CA VAL A 168 5.93 6.15 -14.98
C VAL A 168 7.37 6.63 -15.23
N LYS A 169 7.63 7.94 -15.11
CA LYS A 169 8.95 8.57 -15.29
C LYS A 169 9.62 8.99 -13.97
N GLY A 170 9.05 8.63 -12.82
CA GLY A 170 9.62 8.97 -11.51
C GLY A 170 10.92 8.21 -11.24
N PRO A 171 11.82 8.73 -10.39
CA PRO A 171 13.00 7.99 -9.97
C PRO A 171 12.62 6.76 -9.15
N HIS A 172 13.52 5.77 -9.07
CA HIS A 172 13.36 4.65 -8.14
C HIS A 172 13.38 5.14 -6.70
N LEU A 173 12.65 4.44 -5.82
CA LEU A 173 12.65 4.73 -4.39
C LEU A 173 14.02 4.38 -3.77
N ALA A 174 14.60 5.29 -2.98
CA ALA A 174 15.92 5.11 -2.35
C ALA A 174 17.04 4.74 -3.34
N GLY A 175 16.90 5.10 -4.63
CA GLY A 175 17.84 4.67 -5.68
C GLY A 175 17.88 3.15 -5.95
N VAL A 176 17.07 2.34 -5.27
CA VAL A 176 17.09 0.88 -5.38
C VAL A 176 16.51 0.46 -6.72
N LYS A 177 17.32 -0.23 -7.53
CA LYS A 177 16.88 -0.75 -8.83
C LYS A 177 15.92 -1.92 -8.62
N PRO A 178 14.70 -1.90 -9.22
CA PRO A 178 13.78 -3.03 -9.13
C PRO A 178 14.28 -4.23 -9.92
N SER A 179 13.84 -5.43 -9.52
CA SER A 179 14.05 -6.66 -10.26
C SER A 179 13.28 -6.63 -11.60
N TYR A 180 12.07 -6.07 -11.59
CA TYR A 180 11.27 -5.77 -12.77
C TYR A 180 10.22 -4.70 -12.45
N SER A 181 9.62 -4.09 -13.47
CA SER A 181 8.55 -3.10 -13.28
C SER A 181 7.33 -3.43 -14.16
N LEU A 182 6.13 -3.16 -13.64
CA LEU A 182 4.88 -3.24 -14.40
C LEU A 182 4.34 -1.83 -14.63
N ALA A 183 4.39 -1.34 -15.87
CA ALA A 183 3.96 0.01 -16.21
C ALA A 183 2.54 0.05 -16.80
N GLY A 184 1.74 1.01 -16.33
CA GLY A 184 0.49 1.44 -16.95
C GLY A 184 0.67 2.79 -17.65
N LYS A 185 -0.45 3.48 -17.89
CA LYS A 185 -0.44 4.80 -18.56
C LYS A 185 0.10 5.92 -17.67
N ALA A 186 -0.22 5.90 -16.37
CA ALA A 186 0.09 6.99 -15.43
C ALA A 186 1.04 6.57 -14.30
N VAL A 187 0.93 5.32 -13.85
CA VAL A 187 1.75 4.74 -12.77
C VAL A 187 2.49 3.51 -13.25
N ARG A 188 3.60 3.20 -12.59
CA ARG A 188 4.27 1.90 -12.66
C ARG A 188 4.44 1.33 -11.26
N TYR A 189 4.56 0.02 -11.19
CA TYR A 189 4.90 -0.71 -9.97
C TYR A 189 6.28 -1.32 -10.14
N ASP A 190 7.25 -0.80 -9.40
CA ASP A 190 8.60 -1.31 -9.31
C ASP A 190 8.59 -2.48 -8.32
N VAL A 191 8.99 -3.68 -8.76
CA VAL A 191 9.00 -4.88 -7.93
C VAL A 191 10.43 -5.26 -7.61
N ILE A 192 10.76 -5.27 -6.33
CA ILE A 192 12.04 -5.73 -5.79
C ILE A 192 11.79 -7.12 -5.19
N VAL A 193 12.58 -8.09 -5.61
CA VAL A 193 12.60 -9.43 -5.03
C VAL A 193 13.89 -9.53 -4.20
N PRO A 194 13.80 -9.45 -2.86
CA PRO A 194 14.98 -9.58 -2.00
C PRO A 194 15.63 -10.94 -2.21
N ALA A 195 16.96 -10.98 -2.16
CA ALA A 195 17.68 -12.25 -2.24
C ALA A 195 17.29 -13.12 -1.04
N ILE A 196 16.82 -14.35 -1.29
CA ILE A 196 16.53 -15.31 -0.24
C ILE A 196 17.87 -15.66 0.44
N PRO A 197 18.05 -15.41 1.74
CA PRO A 197 19.24 -15.86 2.45
C PRO A 197 19.32 -17.38 2.33
N LYS A 198 20.44 -17.92 1.84
CA LYS A 198 20.59 -19.36 1.54
C LYS A 198 20.53 -20.29 2.76
N ASN A 199 20.41 -19.79 3.98
CA ASN A 199 20.36 -20.59 5.19
C ASN A 199 19.23 -20.11 6.12
N ARG A 200 18.08 -20.79 6.09
CA ARG A 200 17.15 -20.93 7.22
C ARG A 200 16.46 -22.28 7.12
#